data_AF-A0A946UJK1-F1
#
_entry.id   AF-A0A946UJK1-F1
#
_cell.length_a   1.000
_cell.length_b   1.000
_cell.length_c   1.000
_cell.angle_alpha   90.00
_cell.angle_beta   90.00
_cell.angle_gamma   90.00
#
_symmetry.space_group_name_H-M   'P 1'
#
loop_
_entity.id
_entity.type
_entity.pdbx_description
1 polymer ?
#
loop_
_entity_poly.entity_id
_entity_poly.type
_entity_poly.pdbx_seq_one_letter_code
_entity_poly.pdbx_strand_id
1 'polypeptide(L)' 'TGAGTKEQIQHMVTALLGVNGDLAADAADALAAALCHGHQRHLKSRLAGENASVVGLR' A
#
# COMPACT_ATOMS: atom_id res chain seq x y z
N THR A 1 -4.44 12.18 13.92
CA THR A 1 -5.17 11.97 12.65
C THR A 1 -4.16 11.49 11.62
N GLY A 2 -4.45 10.40 10.90
CA GLY A 2 -3.55 9.79 9.90
C GLY A 2 -3.87 10.16 8.46
N ALA A 3 -4.66 11.21 8.25
CA ALA A 3 -5.05 11.67 6.92
C ALA A 3 -3.95 12.59 6.36
N GLY A 4 -3.25 12.14 5.32
CA GLY A 4 -2.41 13.01 4.49
C GLY A 4 -3.26 13.89 3.58
N THR A 5 -2.72 15.02 3.12
CA THR A 5 -3.40 15.87 2.14
C THR A 5 -3.42 15.21 0.75
N LYS A 6 -4.28 15.69 -0.15
CA LYS A 6 -4.38 15.14 -1.51
C LYS A 6 -3.07 15.29 -2.28
N GLU A 7 -2.37 16.40 -2.09
CA GLU A 7 -1.07 16.69 -2.70
C GLU A 7 0.01 15.73 -2.16
N GLN A 8 -0.04 15.42 -0.86
CA GLN A 8 0.86 14.44 -0.26
C GLN A 8 0.63 13.03 -0.82
N ILE A 9 -0.64 12.62 -0.95
CA ILE A 9 -1.01 11.33 -1.54
C ILE A 9 -0.57 11.26 -3.00
N GLN A 10 -0.83 12.30 -3.79
CA GLN A 10 -0.44 12.40 -5.20
C GLN A 10 1.07 12.29 -5.36
N HIS A 11 1.84 13.10 -4.64
CA HIS A 11 3.31 13.06 -4.69
C HIS A 11 3.85 11.67 -4.31
N MET A 12 3.32 11.09 -3.24
CA MET A 12 3.69 9.75 -2.78
C MET A 12 3.41 8.69 -3.85
N VAL A 13 2.21 8.67 -4.44
CA VAL A 13 1.83 7.66 -5.45
C VAL A 13 2.68 7.80 -6.71
N THR A 14 2.91 9.02 -7.19
CA THR A 14 3.77 9.28 -8.35
C THR A 14 5.20 8.78 -8.11
N ALA A 15 5.76 9.04 -6.92
CA ALA A 15 7.09 8.57 -6.56
C ALA A 15 7.18 7.04 -6.43
N LEU A 16 6.17 6.39 -5.85
CA LEU A 16 6.14 4.93 -5.68
C LEU A 16 5.98 4.17 -7.00
N LEU A 17 5.21 4.72 -7.94
CA LEU A 17 4.87 4.05 -9.20
C LEU A 17 5.69 4.55 -10.41
N GLY A 18 6.52 5.57 -10.24
CA GLY A 18 7.30 6.16 -11.33
C GLY A 18 6.44 6.77 -12.44
N VAL A 19 5.28 7.33 -12.09
CA VAL A 19 4.37 7.96 -13.05
C VAL A 19 5.02 9.25 -13.56
N ASN A 20 5.04 9.44 -14.88
CA ASN A 20 5.55 10.67 -15.50
C ASN A 20 4.39 11.62 -15.78
N GLY A 21 4.45 12.84 -15.22
CA GLY A 21 3.43 13.87 -15.39
C GLY A 21 2.47 14.02 -14.21
N ASP A 22 1.54 14.98 -14.32
CA ASP A 22 0.58 15.26 -13.26
C ASP A 22 -0.51 14.18 -13.19
N LEU A 23 -0.59 13.52 -12.03
CA LEU A 23 -1.61 12.54 -11.72
C LEU A 23 -2.85 13.24 -11.14
N ALA A 24 -4.04 13.03 -11.69
CA ALA A 24 -5.26 13.62 -11.13
C ALA A 24 -5.46 13.19 -9.66
N ALA A 25 -5.91 14.11 -8.80
CA ALA A 25 -6.00 13.86 -7.36
C ALA A 25 -6.87 12.63 -7.02
N ASP A 26 -8.00 12.45 -7.70
CA ASP A 26 -8.88 11.29 -7.48
C ASP A 26 -8.27 9.98 -8.01
N ALA A 27 -7.46 10.06 -9.06
CA ALA A 27 -6.70 8.91 -9.56
C ALA A 27 -5.59 8.51 -8.58
N ALA A 28 -4.92 9.47 -7.95
CA ALA A 28 -3.97 9.22 -6.88
C ALA A 28 -4.63 8.55 -5.67
N ASP A 29 -5.81 9.03 -5.25
CA ASP A 29 -6.57 8.43 -4.15
C ASP A 29 -6.93 6.96 -4.44
N ALA A 30 -7.42 6.67 -5.65
CA ALA A 30 -7.75 5.31 -6.08
C ALA A 30 -6.52 4.39 -6.09
N LEU A 31 -5.38 4.87 -6.61
CA LEU A 31 -4.11 4.14 -6.63
C LEU A 31 -3.56 3.90 -5.22
N ALA A 32 -3.65 4.90 -4.34
CA ALA A 32 -3.24 4.76 -2.94
C ALA A 32 -4.05 3.68 -2.22
N ALA A 33 -5.37 3.63 -2.43
CA ALA A 33 -6.22 2.57 -1.88
C ALA A 33 -5.85 1.18 -2.42
N ALA A 34 -5.56 1.07 -3.72
CA ALA A 34 -5.10 -0.18 -4.34
C ALA A 34 -3.75 -0.66 -3.80
N LEU A 35 -2.77 0.25 -3.66
CA LEU A 35 -1.47 -0.02 -3.06
C LEU A 35 -1.60 -0.50 -1.61
N CYS A 36 -2.43 0.18 -0.83
CA CYS A 36 -2.69 -0.19 0.56
C CYS A 36 -3.30 -1.60 0.64
N HIS A 37 -4.24 -1.92 -0.24
CA HIS A 37 -4.83 -3.26 -0.31
C HIS A 37 -3.81 -4.34 -0.70
N GLY A 38 -2.96 -4.06 -1.70
CA GLY A 38 -1.88 -4.96 -2.13
C GLY A 38 -0.86 -5.23 -1.02
N HIS A 39 -0.38 -4.17 -0.36
CA HIS A 39 0.52 -4.28 0.79
C HIS A 39 -0.12 -5.06 1.94
N GLN A 40 -1.38 -4.78 2.28
CA GLN A 40 -2.10 -5.52 3.32
C GLN A 40 -2.19 -7.01 2.97
N ARG A 41 -2.52 -7.36 1.72
CA ARG A 41 -2.59 -8.76 1.28
C ARG A 41 -1.24 -9.45 1.41
N HIS A 42 -0.16 -8.80 0.97
CA HIS A 42 1.19 -9.33 1.07
C HIS A 42 1.61 -9.53 2.54
N LEU A 43 1.39 -8.53 3.40
CA LEU A 43 1.67 -8.62 4.84
C LEU A 43 0.88 -9.75 5.49
N LYS A 44 -0.43 -9.86 5.24
CA LYS A 44 -1.27 -10.95 5.75
C LYS A 44 -0.73 -12.33 5.32
N SER A 45 -0.29 -12.47 4.08
CA SER A 45 0.31 -13.72 3.60
C SER A 45 1.61 -14.07 4.35
N ARG A 46 2.46 -13.08 4.64
CA ARG A 46 3.70 -13.29 5.38
C ARG A 46 3.45 -13.67 6.84
N LEU A 47 2.57 -12.95 7.53
CA LEU A 47 2.22 -13.25 8.91
C LEU A 47 1.54 -14.63 9.03
N ALA A 48 0.70 -15.02 8.06
CA ALA A 48 0.12 -16.35 8.03
C ALA A 48 1.17 -17.45 7.83
N GLY A 49 2.18 -17.21 7.00
CA GLY A 49 3.31 -18.13 6.79
C GLY A 49 4.21 -18.27 8.02
N GLU A 50 4.48 -17.17 8.74
CA GLU A 50 5.24 -17.19 10.01
C GLU A 50 4.48 -17.90 11.13
N ASN A 51 3.16 -17.73 11.22
CA ASN A 51 2.35 -18.42 12.23
C ASN A 51 2.28 -19.94 11.95
N ALA A 52 2.29 -20.36 10.69
CA ALA A 52 2.31 -21.77 10.32
C ALA A 52 3.64 -22.47 10.68
N SER A 53 4.78 -21.79 10.53
CA SER A 53 6.09 -22.35 10.89
C SER A 53 6.30 -22.44 12.40
N VAL A 54 5.73 -21.52 13.19
CA VAL A 54 5.78 -21.57 14.66
C VAL A 54 4.93 -22.71 15.24
N VAL A 55 3.81 -23.06 14.60
CA VAL A 55 2.92 -24.14 15.10
C VAL A 55 3.47 -25.53 14.80
N GLY A 56 4.27 -25.71 13.74
CA GLY A 56 4.87 -27.01 13.38
C GLY A 56 6.08 -27.46 14.21
N LEU A 57 6.54 -26.65 15.17
CA LEU A 57 7.71 -26.90 16.02
C LEU A 57 7.35 -27.24 17.48
N ARG A 58 6.09 -27.58 17.77
CA ARG A 58 5.62 -28.02 19.09
C ARG A 58 5.09 -29.43 19.06
#